data_AF-A0A8B3PZK2-F1
#
_entry.id   AF-A0A8B3PZK2-F1
#
_cell.length_a   1.000
_cell.length_b   1.000
_cell.length_c   1.000
_cell.angle_alpha   90.00
_cell.angle_beta   90.00
_cell.angle_gamma   90.00
#
_symmetry.space_group_name_H-M   'P 1'
#
loop_
_entity.id
_entity.type
_entity.pdbx_description
1 polymer ?
#
loop_
_entity_poly.entity_id
_entity_poly.type
_entity_poly.pdbx_seq_one_letter_code
_entity_poly.pdbx_strand_id
1 'polypeptide(L)'
;MVARILIALGAGAALLVIAGGSLNASNFCFAQRRFLSEDELLAAAVADIPKLVELTQERGRSLLRYADKSTDFSNVTIVNYKDASDFMQSNPNCCRIGRFDGPREPLFPPDWWTVVSGYAAKIVTVNFKLRFLTPTGKESFQNDPFYVWIDSCGKIKPYA
;
A
#
# COMPACT_ATOMS: atom_id res chain seq x y z
N MET A 1 -40.95 27.99 4.59
CA MET A 1 -39.58 28.55 4.69
C MET A 1 -38.58 27.50 5.18
N VAL A 2 -38.84 26.83 6.32
CA VAL A 2 -37.96 25.80 6.90
C VAL A 2 -37.59 24.68 5.93
N ALA A 3 -38.55 24.11 5.19
CA ALA A 3 -38.27 23.05 4.21
C ALA A 3 -37.29 23.47 3.09
N ARG A 4 -37.37 24.73 2.62
CA ARG A 4 -36.45 25.25 1.59
C ARG A 4 -35.03 25.46 2.13
N ILE A 5 -34.92 25.87 3.40
CA ILE A 5 -33.63 26.02 4.09
C ILE A 5 -32.98 24.64 4.28
N LEU A 6 -33.75 23.63 4.70
CA LEU A 6 -33.26 22.27 4.87
C LEU A 6 -32.80 21.65 3.54
N ILE A 7 -33.54 21.86 2.45
CA ILE A 7 -33.15 21.40 1.11
C ILE A 7 -31.86 22.08 0.65
N ALA A 8 -31.73 23.40 0.84
CA ALA A 8 -30.53 24.14 0.45
C ALA A 8 -29.30 23.70 1.25
N LEU A 9 -29.44 23.49 2.57
CA LEU A 9 -28.37 22.97 3.42
C LEU A 9 -27.98 21.54 3.03
N GLY A 10 -28.96 20.68 2.73
CA GLY A 10 -28.72 19.32 2.25
C GLY A 10 -27.97 19.30 0.92
N ALA A 11 -28.39 20.13 -0.04
CA ALA A 11 -27.73 20.26 -1.34
C ALA A 11 -26.30 20.81 -1.22
N GLY A 12 -26.10 21.82 -0.35
CA GLY A 12 -24.78 22.40 -0.08
C GLY A 12 -23.82 21.38 0.57
N ALA A 13 -24.30 20.61 1.55
CA ALA A 13 -23.51 19.55 2.16
C ALA A 13 -23.14 18.45 1.15
N ALA A 14 -24.09 18.02 0.31
CA ALA A 14 -23.82 17.05 -0.74
C ALA A 14 -22.75 17.54 -1.73
N LEU A 15 -22.80 18.81 -2.15
CA LEU A 15 -21.80 19.43 -3.02
C LEU A 15 -20.40 19.43 -2.40
N LEU A 16 -20.29 19.76 -1.10
CA LEU A 16 -19.01 19.73 -0.39
C LEU A 16 -18.41 18.33 -0.30
N VAL A 17 -19.26 17.32 -0.05
CA VAL A 17 -18.84 15.91 0.00
C VAL A 17 -18.35 15.44 -1.37
N ILE A 18 -19.08 15.76 -2.45
CA ILE A 18 -18.70 15.41 -3.82
C ILE A 18 -17.39 16.11 -4.22
N ALA A 19 -17.27 17.41 -3.95
CA ALA A 19 -16.07 18.18 -4.28
C ALA A 19 -14.87 17.67 -3.49
N GLY A 20 -15.01 17.44 -2.18
CA GLY A 20 -13.97 16.89 -1.33
C GLY A 20 -13.51 15.50 -1.76
N GLY A 21 -14.46 14.61 -2.06
CA GLY A 21 -14.15 13.27 -2.58
C GLY A 21 -13.47 13.28 -3.95
N SER A 22 -13.91 14.16 -4.85
CA SER A 22 -13.31 14.31 -6.19
C SER A 22 -11.87 14.82 -6.11
N LEU A 23 -11.60 15.76 -5.20
CA LEU A 23 -10.26 16.25 -4.92
C LEU A 23 -9.37 15.14 -4.35
N ASN A 24 -9.88 14.36 -3.39
CA ASN A 24 -9.13 13.23 -2.83
C ASN A 24 -8.82 12.17 -3.89
N ALA A 25 -9.79 11.80 -4.72
CA ALA A 25 -9.61 10.87 -5.84
C ALA A 25 -8.60 11.38 -6.89
N SER A 26 -8.45 12.70 -7.00
CA SER A 26 -7.50 13.37 -7.91
C SER A 26 -6.12 13.61 -7.28
N ASN A 27 -5.80 12.98 -6.14
CA ASN A 27 -4.55 13.13 -5.39
C ASN A 27 -4.33 14.51 -4.74
N PHE A 28 -5.39 15.26 -4.42
CA PHE A 28 -5.25 16.49 -3.65
C PHE A 28 -5.00 16.17 -2.17
N CYS A 29 -3.78 16.40 -1.69
CA CYS A 29 -3.46 16.27 -0.29
C CYS A 29 -3.92 17.52 0.48
N PHE A 30 -5.02 17.42 1.22
CA PHE A 30 -5.56 18.53 2.01
C PHE A 30 -4.57 19.09 3.05
N ALA A 31 -3.74 18.23 3.64
CA ALA A 31 -2.72 18.65 4.60
C ALA A 31 -1.62 19.53 3.95
N GLN A 32 -1.26 19.24 2.70
CA GLN A 32 -0.25 20.00 1.94
C GLN A 32 -0.87 21.09 1.04
N ARG A 33 -2.20 21.11 0.89
CA ARG A 33 -2.96 22.02 0.03
C ARG A 33 -2.50 22.02 -1.43
N ARG A 34 -2.09 20.85 -1.93
CA ARG A 34 -1.61 20.68 -3.32
C ARG A 34 -1.91 19.28 -3.83
N PHE A 35 -1.85 19.13 -5.15
CA PHE A 35 -1.85 17.83 -5.80
C PHE A 35 -0.48 17.18 -5.69
N LEU A 36 -0.46 15.88 -5.40
CA LEU A 36 0.71 15.03 -5.52
C LEU A 36 0.68 14.29 -6.86
N SER A 37 1.81 14.28 -7.54
CA SER A 37 2.03 13.36 -8.67
C SER A 37 2.04 11.91 -8.19
N GLU A 38 1.86 10.98 -9.11
CA GLU A 38 1.94 9.54 -8.81
C GLU A 38 3.32 9.14 -8.25
N ASP A 39 4.39 9.73 -8.78
CA ASP A 39 5.75 9.50 -8.31
C ASP A 39 5.94 10.00 -6.87
N GLU A 40 5.40 11.17 -6.52
CA GLU A 40 5.45 11.67 -5.14
C GLU A 40 4.66 10.80 -4.17
N LEU A 41 3.49 10.30 -4.59
CA LEU A 41 2.69 9.38 -3.79
C LEU A 41 3.44 8.07 -3.54
N LEU A 42 4.04 7.50 -4.58
CA LEU A 42 4.82 6.26 -4.49
C LEU A 42 6.08 6.46 -3.65
N ALA A 43 6.80 7.58 -3.82
CA ALA A 43 7.97 7.89 -3.02
C ALA A 43 7.64 8.01 -1.53
N ALA A 44 6.51 8.65 -1.20
CA ALA A 44 6.02 8.73 0.17
C ALA A 44 5.65 7.35 0.74
N ALA A 45 4.96 6.52 -0.04
CA ALA A 45 4.60 5.17 0.39
C ALA A 45 5.84 4.29 0.62
N VAL A 46 6.81 4.34 -0.30
CA VAL A 46 8.06 3.56 -0.24
C VAL A 46 8.87 3.82 1.02
N ALA A 47 8.81 5.04 1.58
CA ALA A 47 9.49 5.35 2.84
C ALA A 47 9.03 4.47 4.01
N ASP A 48 7.76 4.04 4.00
CA ASP A 48 7.14 3.25 5.08
C ASP A 48 7.08 1.74 4.76
N ILE A 49 7.22 1.34 3.49
CA ILE A 49 7.17 -0.07 3.05
C ILE A 49 8.15 -0.97 3.81
N PRO A 50 9.43 -0.63 4.03
CA PRO A 50 10.38 -1.50 4.73
C PRO A 50 9.89 -1.95 6.11
N LYS A 51 9.19 -1.07 6.85
CA LYS A 51 8.61 -1.38 8.15
C LYS A 51 7.41 -2.33 8.04
N LEU A 52 6.65 -2.23 6.96
CA LEU A 52 5.50 -3.10 6.71
C LEU A 52 5.92 -4.51 6.27
N VAL A 53 7.01 -4.62 5.53
CA VAL A 53 7.59 -5.90 5.09
C VAL A 53 8.65 -6.42 6.06
N GLU A 54 8.78 -5.81 7.23
CA GLU A 54 9.62 -6.34 8.29
C GLU A 54 8.96 -7.60 8.85
N LEU A 55 9.64 -8.73 8.73
CA LEU A 55 9.07 -10.03 9.06
C LEU A 55 9.83 -10.67 10.21
N THR A 56 9.08 -11.32 11.10
CA THR A 56 9.65 -12.30 12.02
C THR A 56 10.15 -13.50 11.24
N GLN A 57 11.09 -14.26 11.83
CA GLN A 57 11.60 -15.49 11.23
C GLN A 57 10.47 -16.47 10.90
N GLU A 58 9.52 -16.64 11.82
CA GLU A 58 8.37 -17.52 11.61
C GLU A 58 7.47 -17.04 10.47
N ARG A 59 7.14 -15.73 10.44
CA ARG A 59 6.27 -15.18 9.40
C ARG A 59 6.91 -15.29 8.03
N GLY A 60 8.19 -14.90 7.88
CA GLY A 60 8.88 -15.01 6.60
C GLY A 60 8.99 -16.45 6.10
N ARG A 61 9.31 -17.42 6.98
CA ARG A 61 9.31 -18.85 6.62
C ARG A 61 7.92 -19.34 6.19
N SER A 62 6.86 -18.84 6.82
CA SER A 62 5.48 -19.14 6.43
C SER A 62 5.17 -18.66 5.01
N LEU A 63 5.59 -17.43 4.66
CA LEU A 63 5.41 -16.88 3.32
C LEU A 63 6.19 -17.65 2.26
N LEU A 64 7.44 -18.03 2.55
CA LEU A 64 8.26 -18.87 1.65
C LEU A 64 7.59 -20.23 1.37
N ARG A 65 7.10 -20.91 2.41
CA ARG A 65 6.38 -22.20 2.27
C ARG A 65 5.07 -22.06 1.50
N TYR A 66 4.40 -20.91 1.62
CA TYR A 66 3.18 -20.64 0.87
C TYR A 66 3.47 -20.54 -0.64
N ALA A 67 4.56 -19.85 -1.01
CA ALA A 67 4.95 -19.65 -2.40
C ALA A 67 5.57 -20.91 -3.02
N ASP A 68 6.33 -21.68 -2.26
CA ASP A 68 6.91 -22.95 -2.69
C ASP A 68 6.74 -24.02 -1.61
N LYS A 69 5.77 -24.90 -1.82
CA LYS A 69 5.45 -26.01 -0.90
C LYS A 69 6.45 -27.17 -0.99
N SER A 70 7.30 -27.19 -2.02
CA SER A 70 8.21 -28.32 -2.29
C SER A 70 9.56 -28.18 -1.59
N THR A 71 9.95 -26.95 -1.22
CA THR A 71 11.21 -26.66 -0.56
C THR A 71 11.03 -26.55 0.96
N ASP A 72 11.96 -27.14 1.71
CA ASP A 72 12.00 -26.99 3.17
C ASP A 72 12.68 -25.67 3.58
N PHE A 73 11.88 -24.73 4.10
CA PHE A 73 12.34 -23.45 4.63
C PHE A 73 12.47 -23.42 6.16
N SER A 74 12.45 -24.57 6.84
CA SER A 74 12.43 -24.59 8.31
C SER A 74 13.70 -24.01 8.95
N ASN A 75 14.83 -24.10 8.25
CA ASN A 75 16.16 -23.68 8.75
C ASN A 75 16.75 -22.46 8.04
N VAL A 76 15.94 -21.70 7.28
CA VAL A 76 16.43 -20.45 6.67
C VAL A 76 16.35 -19.28 7.63
N THR A 77 17.23 -18.30 7.45
CA THR A 77 17.20 -17.04 8.19
C THR A 77 16.66 -15.93 7.30
N ILE A 78 15.52 -15.34 7.67
CA ILE A 78 14.91 -14.20 6.98
C ILE A 78 15.77 -12.96 7.16
N VAL A 79 16.01 -12.24 6.06
CA VAL A 79 16.83 -11.01 6.02
C VAL A 79 15.92 -9.82 5.68
N ASN A 80 15.66 -8.99 6.68
CA ASN A 80 14.86 -7.77 6.52
C ASN A 80 15.64 -6.67 5.78
N TYR A 81 14.92 -5.69 5.27
CA TYR A 81 15.49 -4.48 4.69
C TYR A 81 15.93 -3.51 5.78
N LYS A 82 17.09 -2.85 5.58
CA LYS A 82 17.61 -1.88 6.56
C LYS A 82 16.80 -0.60 6.57
N ASP A 83 16.47 -0.12 5.38
CA ASP A 83 15.79 1.14 5.14
C ASP A 83 15.16 1.17 3.74
N ALA A 84 14.53 2.29 3.40
CA ALA A 84 13.89 2.50 2.10
C ALA A 84 14.88 2.49 0.94
N SER A 85 16.13 2.91 1.15
CA SER A 85 17.17 2.90 0.12
C SER A 85 17.60 1.47 -0.20
N ASP A 86 17.86 0.64 0.81
CA ASP A 86 18.16 -0.80 0.65
C ASP A 86 16.99 -1.53 -0.05
N PHE A 87 15.76 -1.20 0.33
CA PHE A 87 14.56 -1.72 -0.29
C PHE A 87 14.48 -1.37 -1.78
N MET A 88 14.64 -0.09 -2.14
CA MET A 88 14.55 0.36 -3.53
C MET A 88 15.70 -0.16 -4.40
N GLN A 89 16.92 -0.23 -3.85
CA GLN A 89 18.08 -0.76 -4.57
C GLN A 89 17.88 -2.25 -4.90
N SER A 90 17.30 -3.02 -3.98
CA SER A 90 17.01 -4.44 -4.19
C SER A 90 15.81 -4.69 -5.10
N ASN A 91 14.89 -3.72 -5.17
CA ASN A 91 13.59 -3.81 -5.84
C ASN A 91 13.32 -2.57 -6.74
N PRO A 92 14.10 -2.34 -7.82
CA PRO A 92 13.97 -1.14 -8.65
C PRO A 92 12.61 -1.01 -9.35
N ASN A 93 11.87 -2.11 -9.49
CA ASN A 93 10.53 -2.16 -10.11
C ASN A 93 9.42 -2.36 -9.06
N CYS A 94 9.63 -1.99 -7.80
CA CYS A 94 8.74 -2.43 -6.71
C CYS A 94 7.29 -1.98 -6.90
N CYS A 95 7.08 -0.70 -7.23
CA CYS A 95 5.86 -0.07 -6.76
C CYS A 95 5.09 0.55 -7.91
N ARG A 96 3.82 0.16 -8.03
CA ARG A 96 2.93 0.62 -9.10
C ARG A 96 1.55 0.89 -8.53
N ILE A 97 0.99 2.05 -8.87
CA ILE A 97 -0.40 2.40 -8.54
C ILE A 97 -1.34 1.55 -9.38
N GLY A 98 -2.24 0.82 -8.73
CA GLY A 98 -3.15 -0.11 -9.36
C GLY A 98 -2.85 -1.54 -8.95
N ARG A 99 -3.59 -2.48 -9.55
CA ARG A 99 -3.45 -3.91 -9.31
C ARG A 99 -2.70 -4.54 -10.45
N PHE A 100 -1.49 -4.98 -10.18
CA PHE A 100 -0.67 -5.71 -11.12
C PHE A 100 -0.12 -6.92 -10.37
N ASP A 101 -0.27 -8.13 -10.92
CA ASP A 101 0.36 -9.37 -10.45
C ASP A 101 0.49 -9.55 -8.91
N GLY A 102 -0.45 -10.26 -8.28
CA GLY A 102 -0.33 -10.65 -6.87
C GLY A 102 -1.29 -11.79 -6.47
N PRO A 103 -0.83 -12.81 -5.71
CA PRO A 103 -1.56 -14.07 -5.52
C PRO A 103 -2.40 -14.14 -4.25
N ARG A 104 -2.34 -13.15 -3.34
CA ARG A 104 -2.97 -13.25 -2.03
C ARG A 104 -4.23 -12.41 -1.92
N GLU A 105 -5.35 -13.12 -2.05
CA GLU A 105 -6.74 -12.72 -1.80
C GLU A 105 -7.25 -11.54 -2.66
N PRO A 106 -8.55 -11.52 -3.00
CA PRO A 106 -9.13 -10.38 -3.66
C PRO A 106 -9.14 -9.23 -2.67
N LEU A 107 -8.08 -8.43 -2.66
CA LEU A 107 -8.19 -7.08 -2.17
C LEU A 107 -9.25 -6.37 -2.99
N PHE A 108 -10.00 -5.44 -2.43
CA PHE A 108 -10.96 -4.59 -3.16
C PHE A 108 -10.39 -3.17 -3.25
N PRO A 109 -10.61 -2.44 -4.36
CA PRO A 109 -10.23 -1.03 -4.39
C PRO A 109 -11.00 -0.33 -3.26
N PRO A 110 -10.46 0.76 -2.68
CA PRO A 110 -11.18 1.50 -1.66
C PRO A 110 -12.57 1.84 -2.18
N ASP A 111 -13.59 1.52 -1.39
CA ASP A 111 -14.96 1.86 -1.77
C ASP A 111 -15.14 3.38 -1.81
N TRP A 112 -16.27 3.81 -2.35
CA TRP A 112 -16.52 5.22 -2.56
C TRP A 112 -16.52 6.02 -1.25
N TRP A 113 -16.97 5.45 -0.12
CA TRP A 113 -16.97 6.13 1.17
C TRP A 113 -15.56 6.30 1.72
N THR A 114 -14.72 5.28 1.51
CA THR A 114 -13.30 5.29 1.86
C THR A 114 -12.55 6.38 1.07
N VAL A 115 -12.89 6.56 -0.21
CA VAL A 115 -12.35 7.64 -1.04
C VAL A 115 -12.90 9.00 -0.64
N VAL A 116 -14.20 9.13 -0.40
CA VAL A 116 -14.81 10.43 -0.05
C VAL A 116 -14.37 10.92 1.33
N SER A 117 -14.19 10.02 2.29
CA SER A 117 -13.72 10.36 3.64
C SER A 117 -12.25 10.80 3.70
N GLY A 118 -11.48 10.59 2.62
CA GLY A 118 -10.04 10.84 2.64
C GLY A 118 -9.23 9.74 3.30
N TYR A 119 -9.85 8.61 3.68
CA TYR A 119 -9.13 7.51 4.33
C TYR A 119 -8.11 6.89 3.39
N ALA A 120 -8.52 6.45 2.20
CA ALA A 120 -7.63 5.95 1.16
C ALA A 120 -8.07 6.46 -0.21
N ALA A 121 -7.11 6.72 -1.09
CA ALA A 121 -7.35 7.20 -2.45
C ALA A 121 -7.02 6.14 -3.50
N LYS A 122 -5.93 5.38 -3.29
CA LYS A 122 -5.44 4.41 -4.28
C LYS A 122 -4.94 3.12 -3.63
N ILE A 123 -4.88 2.06 -4.44
CA ILE A 123 -4.15 0.83 -4.13
C ILE A 123 -2.79 0.86 -4.83
N VAL A 124 -1.75 0.42 -4.14
CA VAL A 124 -0.40 0.25 -4.68
C VAL A 124 -0.05 -1.22 -4.61
N THR A 125 0.39 -1.78 -5.74
CA THR A 125 1.06 -3.08 -5.75
C THR A 125 2.51 -2.86 -5.38
N VAL A 126 2.99 -3.64 -4.42
CA VAL A 126 4.37 -3.66 -3.95
C VAL A 126 4.98 -5.02 -4.26
N ASN A 127 5.81 -5.06 -5.28
CA ASN A 127 6.63 -6.20 -5.65
C ASN A 127 7.94 -6.14 -4.88
N PHE A 128 8.20 -7.09 -4.00
CA PHE A 128 9.46 -7.15 -3.29
C PHE A 128 10.04 -8.56 -3.25
N LYS A 129 11.35 -8.62 -3.02
CA LYS A 129 12.09 -9.86 -2.79
C LYS A 129 12.08 -10.20 -1.30
N LEU A 130 11.50 -11.33 -0.93
CA LEU A 130 11.69 -11.91 0.38
C LEU A 130 13.09 -12.55 0.44
N ARG A 131 14.05 -11.86 1.06
CA ARG A 131 15.45 -12.30 1.15
C ARG A 131 15.64 -13.26 2.32
N PHE A 132 16.42 -14.32 2.11
CA PHE A 132 16.76 -15.27 3.17
C PHE A 132 18.14 -15.90 2.94
N LEU A 133 18.77 -16.33 4.03
CA LEU A 133 19.99 -17.12 4.01
C LEU A 133 19.63 -18.61 4.13
N THR A 134 20.19 -19.42 3.24
CA THR A 134 20.14 -20.89 3.35
C THR A 134 20.96 -21.36 4.56
N PRO A 135 20.82 -22.63 4.99
CA PRO A 135 21.65 -23.19 6.06
C PRO A 135 23.17 -23.13 5.76
N THR A 136 23.56 -23.03 4.49
CA THR A 136 24.95 -22.88 4.04
C THR A 136 25.45 -21.43 4.07
N GLY A 137 24.60 -20.47 4.49
CA GLY A 137 24.93 -19.04 4.51
C GLY A 137 24.84 -18.35 3.15
N LYS A 138 24.32 -19.02 2.11
CA LYS A 138 24.11 -18.42 0.79
C LYS A 138 22.81 -17.61 0.79
N GLU A 139 22.87 -16.39 0.29
CA GLU A 139 21.67 -15.56 0.11
C GLU A 139 20.85 -16.05 -1.09
N SER A 140 19.54 -16.08 -0.89
CA SER A 140 18.53 -16.39 -1.89
C SER A 140 17.30 -15.52 -1.67
N PHE A 141 16.37 -15.53 -2.62
CA PHE A 141 15.14 -14.77 -2.51
C PHE A 141 13.97 -15.46 -3.22
N GLN A 142 12.76 -15.08 -2.80
CA GLN A 142 11.53 -15.31 -3.55
C GLN A 142 10.81 -13.98 -3.78
N ASN A 143 10.11 -13.84 -4.89
CA ASN A 143 9.26 -12.67 -5.11
C ASN A 143 7.96 -12.87 -4.30
N ASP A 144 7.61 -11.88 -3.48
CA ASP A 144 6.40 -11.92 -2.67
C ASP A 144 5.63 -10.61 -2.89
N PRO A 145 4.78 -10.50 -3.92
CA PRO A 145 4.01 -9.28 -4.12
C PRO A 145 2.90 -9.15 -3.07
N PHE A 146 2.66 -7.94 -2.60
CA PHE A 146 1.52 -7.59 -1.75
C PHE A 146 0.94 -6.25 -2.18
N TYR A 147 -0.20 -5.89 -1.60
CA TYR A 147 -0.82 -4.60 -1.87
C TYR A 147 -0.91 -3.77 -0.61
N VAL A 148 -0.97 -2.45 -0.77
CA VAL A 148 -1.28 -1.48 0.28
C VAL A 148 -2.28 -0.44 -0.22
N TRP A 149 -3.08 0.11 0.67
CA TRP A 149 -3.83 1.34 0.41
C TRP A 149 -2.99 2.56 0.78
N ILE A 150 -3.11 3.63 -0.01
CA ILE A 150 -2.50 4.93 0.28
C ILE A 150 -3.56 6.02 0.25
N ASP A 151 -3.42 7.03 1.12
CA ASP A 151 -4.22 8.26 1.04
C ASP A 151 -3.68 9.24 -0.03
N SER A 152 -4.41 10.31 -0.29
CA SER A 152 -4.02 11.37 -1.24
C SER A 152 -2.78 12.17 -0.81
N CYS A 153 -2.24 11.90 0.38
CA CYS A 153 -1.00 12.45 0.90
C CYS A 153 0.17 11.45 0.87
N GLY A 154 -0.03 10.25 0.31
CA GLY A 154 0.99 9.22 0.16
C GLY A 154 1.25 8.40 1.42
N LYS A 155 0.38 8.46 2.43
CA LYS A 155 0.52 7.63 3.65
C LYS A 155 -0.14 6.29 3.46
N ILE A 156 0.56 5.22 3.87
CA ILE A 156 0.00 3.88 3.87
C ILE A 156 -1.08 3.76 4.94
N LYS A 157 -2.19 3.13 4.58
CA LYS A 157 -3.30 2.83 5.49
C LYS A 157 -3.42 1.33 5.71
N PRO A 158 -3.66 0.90 6.95
CA PRO A 158 -4.08 -0.45 7.19
C PRO A 158 -5.41 -0.70 6.47
N TYR A 159 -5.71 -1.97 6.21
CA TYR A 159 -7.04 -2.35 5.79
C TYR A 159 -8.01 -2.12 6.94
N ALA A 160 -9.14 -1.49 6.64
CA ALA A 160 -10.26 -1.32 7.56
C ALA A 160 -11.17 -2.54 7.52
#